data_AF-A0A1B3SJZ8-F1
#
_entry.id   AF-A0A1B3SJZ8-F1
#
_cell.length_a   1.000
_cell.length_b   1.000
_cell.length_c   1.000
_cell.angle_alpha   90.00
_cell.angle_beta   90.00
_cell.angle_gamma   90.00
#
_symmetry.space_group_name_H-M   'P 1'
#
loop_
_entity.id
_entity.type
_entity.pdbx_description
1 polymer ?
#
loop_
_entity_poly.entity_id
_entity_poly.type
_entity_poly.pdbx_seq_one_letter_code
_entity_poly.pdbx_strand_id
1 'polypeptide(L)'
;MFDISKELLKKVETNQDTANNLISNKHLIKKQSNLWEVFNYKILKKYYQILKNSIWTLEFDDVEKHILKDFKDFKYLQIILNEIKKEAILISYIKSNKHEIYARISKVNFLIELFIGFIRFDPNLWFTISDSMREKSNFVMTSIISLPSMIIDYEITKNTIFDINLDQLKIIKNLESLNLDDDSEIVEQKLGIYTNNYLPLKMFCLNKEIIKVELKKSSLKEFNKLVLSTILQMIVIFIKINLDKYL
;
A
#
# COMPACT_ATOMS: atom_id res chain seq x y z
N MET A 1 -33.84 15.66 2.10
CA MET A 1 -32.53 15.57 1.43
C MET A 1 -31.90 16.95 1.52
N PHE A 2 -30.64 17.04 1.98
CA PHE A 2 -29.83 18.25 2.27
C PHE A 2 -30.10 19.02 3.58
N ASP A 3 -29.40 18.66 4.66
CA ASP A 3 -28.88 19.65 5.63
C ASP A 3 -27.68 19.17 6.49
N ILE A 4 -27.01 18.07 6.09
CA ILE A 4 -25.80 17.58 6.80
C ILE A 4 -24.56 18.43 6.46
N SER A 5 -24.55 19.14 5.32
CA SER A 5 -23.38 19.90 4.86
C SER A 5 -23.17 21.21 5.64
N LYS A 6 -24.23 21.87 6.10
CA LYS A 6 -24.10 23.12 6.88
C LYS A 6 -23.65 22.89 8.32
N GLU A 7 -24.00 21.75 8.90
CA GLU A 7 -23.60 21.37 10.26
C GLU A 7 -22.15 20.87 10.32
N LEU A 8 -21.66 20.23 9.25
CA LEU A 8 -20.24 19.93 9.06
C LEU A 8 -19.40 21.18 8.78
N LEU A 9 -19.94 22.15 8.04
CA LEU A 9 -19.25 23.42 7.73
C LEU A 9 -19.18 24.38 8.94
N LYS A 10 -20.15 24.35 9.87
CA LYS A 10 -20.07 25.10 11.14
C LYS A 10 -19.05 24.54 12.13
N LYS A 11 -18.64 23.27 11.99
CA LYS A 11 -17.54 22.69 12.78
C LYS A 11 -16.15 23.04 12.24
N VAL A 12 -16.05 23.89 11.22
CA VAL A 12 -14.76 24.38 10.68
C VAL A 12 -14.22 25.57 11.49
N GLU A 13 -14.99 26.14 12.42
CA GLU A 13 -14.51 27.18 13.35
C GLU A 13 -13.63 26.63 14.49
N THR A 14 -13.40 25.32 14.60
CA THR A 14 -12.52 24.69 15.61
C THR A 14 -11.06 24.50 15.15
N ASN A 15 -10.57 25.29 14.20
CA ASN A 15 -9.22 25.13 13.65
C ASN A 15 -8.09 25.34 14.67
N GLN A 16 -8.32 26.09 15.76
CA GLN A 16 -7.30 26.28 16.82
C GLN A 16 -7.21 25.09 17.80
N ASP A 17 -8.34 24.51 18.22
CA ASP A 17 -8.34 23.34 19.12
C ASP A 17 -7.85 22.06 18.42
N THR A 18 -8.14 21.93 17.13
CA THR A 18 -7.66 20.82 16.29
C THR A 18 -6.13 20.88 16.12
N ALA A 19 -5.58 22.09 15.90
CA ALA A 19 -4.13 22.31 15.82
C ALA A 19 -3.41 22.05 17.15
N ASN A 20 -4.02 22.42 18.29
CA ASN A 20 -3.44 22.20 19.62
C ASN A 20 -3.40 20.71 20.02
N ASN A 21 -4.42 19.92 19.65
CA ASN A 21 -4.42 18.47 19.87
C ASN A 21 -3.43 17.72 18.96
N LEU A 22 -3.20 18.23 17.74
CA LEU A 22 -2.14 17.73 16.85
C LEU A 22 -0.74 17.91 17.46
N ILE A 23 -0.51 19.03 18.17
CA ILE A 23 0.77 19.30 18.86
C ILE A 23 1.01 18.30 20.01
N SER A 24 -0.02 17.91 20.76
CA SER A 24 0.14 16.93 21.86
C SER A 24 0.39 15.50 21.35
N ASN A 25 -0.24 15.12 20.23
CA ASN A 25 -0.06 13.80 19.60
C ASN A 25 1.21 13.72 18.72
N LYS A 26 1.86 14.85 18.44
CA LYS A 26 3.06 14.96 17.60
C LYS A 26 4.21 14.07 18.06
N HIS A 27 4.41 13.94 19.37
CA HIS A 27 5.48 13.10 19.92
C HIS A 27 5.24 11.60 19.72
N LEU A 28 3.99 11.14 19.76
CA LEU A 28 3.63 9.72 19.59
C LEU A 28 3.79 9.28 18.13
N ILE A 29 3.32 10.10 17.19
CA ILE A 29 3.45 9.85 15.75
C ILE A 29 4.94 9.95 15.32
N LYS A 30 5.73 10.87 15.91
CA LYS A 30 7.16 11.00 15.63
C LYS A 30 7.99 9.81 16.15
N LYS A 31 7.63 9.20 17.29
CA LYS A 31 8.39 8.09 17.89
C LYS A 31 8.23 6.75 17.14
N GLN A 32 7.13 6.56 16.39
CA GLN A 32 6.96 5.43 15.46
C GLN A 32 7.46 5.75 14.03
N SER A 33 7.90 6.99 13.78
CA SER A 33 8.41 7.44 12.47
C SER A 33 9.87 7.06 12.18
N ASN A 34 10.45 6.11 12.93
CA ASN A 34 11.82 5.60 12.73
C ASN A 34 11.94 4.34 11.84
N LEU A 35 10.86 3.89 11.20
CA LEU A 35 10.85 2.79 10.20
C LEU A 35 11.07 3.24 8.73
N TRP A 36 11.33 4.54 8.47
CA TRP A 36 10.85 5.16 7.21
C TRP A 36 11.93 5.74 6.27
N GLU A 37 12.99 4.99 6.01
CA GLU A 37 13.89 5.18 4.85
C GLU A 37 14.13 3.79 4.23
N VAL A 38 13.95 3.50 2.93
CA VAL A 38 14.48 4.18 1.75
C VAL A 38 13.61 3.81 0.53
N PHE A 39 12.83 4.75 -0.02
CA PHE A 39 12.26 4.61 -1.36
C PHE A 39 13.26 5.18 -2.38
N ASN A 40 13.91 4.32 -3.18
CA ASN A 40 14.92 4.75 -4.18
C ASN A 40 14.31 5.30 -5.48
N TYR A 41 13.00 5.17 -5.68
CA TYR A 41 12.32 5.70 -6.85
C TYR A 41 11.80 7.12 -6.59
N LYS A 42 12.14 8.08 -7.46
CA LYS A 42 11.78 9.50 -7.27
C LYS A 42 10.27 9.69 -7.08
N ILE A 43 9.44 8.97 -7.84
CA ILE A 43 7.97 9.09 -7.73
C ILE A 43 7.45 8.56 -6.39
N LEU A 44 7.93 7.40 -5.93
CA LEU A 44 7.48 6.80 -4.67
C LEU A 44 7.92 7.64 -3.48
N LYS A 45 9.17 8.12 -3.48
CA LYS A 45 9.68 9.02 -2.45
C LYS A 45 8.91 10.33 -2.40
N LYS A 46 8.60 10.92 -3.57
CA LYS A 46 7.76 12.11 -3.70
C LYS A 46 6.39 11.87 -3.04
N TYR A 47 5.66 10.85 -3.45
CA TYR A 47 4.32 10.59 -2.91
C TYR A 47 4.34 10.24 -1.42
N TYR A 48 5.32 9.48 -0.96
CA TYR A 48 5.49 9.19 0.46
C TYR A 48 5.70 10.48 1.29
N GLN A 49 6.57 11.38 0.83
CA GLN A 49 6.85 12.64 1.52
C GLN A 49 5.63 13.57 1.55
N ILE A 50 4.93 13.71 0.42
CA ILE A 50 3.77 14.59 0.33
C ILE A 50 2.62 14.04 1.18
N LEU A 51 2.32 12.74 1.10
CA LEU A 51 1.31 12.10 1.95
C LEU A 51 1.61 12.29 3.44
N LYS A 52 2.86 12.07 3.84
CA LYS A 52 3.28 12.27 5.23
C LYS A 52 3.00 13.71 5.67
N ASN A 53 3.43 14.70 4.90
CA ASN A 53 3.18 16.11 5.21
C ASN A 53 1.69 16.41 5.29
N SER A 54 0.89 15.95 4.32
CA SER A 54 -0.55 16.15 4.27
C SER A 54 -1.30 15.54 5.44
N ILE A 55 -0.86 14.38 5.97
CA ILE A 55 -1.45 13.79 7.18
C ILE A 55 -1.17 14.69 8.41
N TRP A 56 0.02 15.28 8.48
CA TRP A 56 0.42 16.15 9.58
C TRP A 56 -0.26 17.52 9.55
N THR A 57 -0.43 18.10 8.37
CA THR A 57 -1.05 19.42 8.18
C THR A 57 -2.55 19.35 7.94
N LEU A 58 -3.09 18.16 7.63
CA LEU A 58 -4.44 17.92 7.14
C LEU A 58 -4.73 18.59 5.78
N GLU A 59 -3.70 18.97 5.02
CA GLU A 59 -3.81 19.61 3.71
C GLU A 59 -3.52 18.61 2.58
N PHE A 60 -4.58 18.08 1.95
CA PHE A 60 -4.46 17.02 0.92
C PHE A 60 -4.53 17.53 -0.53
N ASP A 61 -4.87 18.81 -0.74
CA ASP A 61 -5.01 19.41 -2.08
C ASP A 61 -3.72 19.29 -2.91
N ASP A 62 -2.55 19.36 -2.26
CA ASP A 62 -1.27 19.21 -2.93
C ASP A 62 -1.02 17.77 -3.40
N VAL A 63 -1.48 16.76 -2.65
CA VAL A 63 -1.43 15.36 -3.10
C VAL A 63 -2.30 15.19 -4.35
N GLU A 64 -3.52 15.69 -4.32
CA GLU A 64 -4.48 15.59 -5.43
C GLU A 64 -3.95 16.25 -6.70
N LYS A 65 -3.41 17.48 -6.59
CA LYS A 65 -2.76 18.19 -7.70
C LYS A 65 -1.62 17.37 -8.30
N HIS A 66 -0.82 16.72 -7.46
CA HIS A 66 0.29 15.88 -7.95
C HIS A 66 -0.20 14.61 -8.65
N ILE A 67 -1.21 13.93 -8.10
CA ILE A 67 -1.82 12.75 -8.73
C ILE A 67 -2.36 13.10 -10.12
N LEU A 68 -3.15 14.17 -10.22
CA LEU A 68 -3.73 14.67 -11.47
C LEU A 68 -2.67 15.00 -12.52
N LYS A 69 -1.51 15.50 -12.08
CA LYS A 69 -0.40 15.86 -12.97
C LYS A 69 0.38 14.65 -13.47
N ASP A 70 0.60 13.66 -12.60
CA ASP A 70 1.52 12.55 -12.91
C ASP A 70 0.82 11.33 -13.54
N PHE A 71 -0.49 11.17 -13.33
CA PHE A 71 -1.24 9.97 -13.74
C PHE A 71 -2.51 10.35 -14.51
N LYS A 72 -2.82 9.60 -15.58
CA LYS A 72 -4.06 9.79 -16.35
C LYS A 72 -5.25 9.00 -15.80
N ASP A 73 -4.98 7.81 -15.26
CA ASP A 73 -5.99 6.94 -14.64
C ASP A 73 -5.59 6.67 -13.19
N PHE A 74 -6.23 7.36 -12.25
CA PHE A 74 -5.85 7.36 -10.84
C PHE A 74 -7.03 7.07 -9.90
N LYS A 75 -8.10 6.46 -10.40
CA LYS A 75 -9.34 6.23 -9.63
C LYS A 75 -9.09 5.49 -8.31
N TYR A 76 -8.25 4.46 -8.31
CA TYR A 76 -7.91 3.71 -7.10
C TYR A 76 -7.05 4.52 -6.13
N LEU A 77 -6.10 5.31 -6.64
CA LEU A 77 -5.29 6.22 -5.82
C LEU A 77 -6.19 7.24 -5.12
N GLN A 78 -7.23 7.74 -5.81
CA GLN A 78 -8.18 8.69 -5.22
C GLN A 78 -9.03 8.05 -4.11
N ILE A 79 -9.49 6.80 -4.29
CA ILE A 79 -10.21 6.07 -3.24
C ILE A 79 -9.32 5.88 -2.01
N ILE A 80 -8.07 5.43 -2.20
CA ILE A 80 -7.13 5.22 -1.10
C ILE A 80 -6.81 6.56 -0.41
N LEU A 81 -6.61 7.64 -1.17
CA LEU A 81 -6.36 8.98 -0.64
C LEU A 81 -7.52 9.48 0.24
N ASN A 82 -8.77 9.25 -0.19
CA ASN A 82 -9.95 9.62 0.58
C ASN A 82 -10.01 8.88 1.93
N GLU A 83 -9.67 7.59 1.95
CA GLU A 83 -9.59 6.82 3.20
C GLU A 83 -8.42 7.28 4.09
N ILE A 84 -7.27 7.65 3.52
CA ILE A 84 -6.17 8.28 4.29
C ILE A 84 -6.63 9.58 4.93
N LYS A 85 -7.30 10.45 4.16
CA LYS A 85 -7.83 11.74 4.63
C LYS A 85 -8.82 11.55 5.77
N LYS A 86 -9.75 10.59 5.62
CA LYS A 86 -10.73 10.24 6.65
C LYS A 86 -10.06 9.76 7.94
N GLU A 87 -9.10 8.85 7.88
CA GLU A 87 -8.40 8.38 9.08
C GLU A 87 -7.53 9.48 9.73
N ALA A 88 -6.86 10.32 8.94
CA ALA A 88 -6.09 11.45 9.45
C ALA A 88 -6.97 12.45 10.23
N ILE A 89 -8.16 12.75 9.70
CA ILE A 89 -9.16 13.58 10.37
C ILE A 89 -9.63 12.92 11.67
N LEU A 90 -9.95 11.62 11.65
CA LEU A 90 -10.40 10.89 12.85
C LEU A 90 -9.32 10.89 13.94
N ILE A 91 -8.05 10.71 13.59
CA ILE A 91 -6.92 10.82 14.54
C ILE A 91 -6.90 12.19 15.22
N SER A 92 -7.16 13.27 14.47
CA SER A 92 -7.16 14.64 15.02
C SER A 92 -8.26 14.89 16.06
N TYR A 93 -9.36 14.13 16.01
CA TYR A 93 -10.49 14.26 16.94
C TYR A 93 -10.37 13.40 18.20
N ILE A 94 -9.44 12.44 18.28
CA ILE A 94 -9.28 11.61 19.46
C ILE A 94 -8.50 12.36 20.55
N LYS A 95 -9.17 12.62 21.68
CA LYS A 95 -8.61 13.40 22.78
C LYS A 95 -7.76 12.61 23.77
N SER A 96 -8.05 11.31 23.98
CA SER A 96 -7.46 10.59 25.13
C SER A 96 -7.30 9.07 24.97
N ASN A 97 -7.91 8.43 23.97
CA ASN A 97 -7.79 6.99 23.77
C ASN A 97 -6.54 6.62 22.95
N LYS A 98 -5.42 6.37 23.64
CA LYS A 98 -4.14 6.00 23.00
C LYS A 98 -4.26 4.74 22.14
N HIS A 99 -5.04 3.73 22.57
CA HIS A 99 -5.20 2.48 21.81
C HIS A 99 -5.91 2.73 20.48
N GLU A 100 -6.96 3.56 20.49
CA GLU A 100 -7.66 3.95 19.26
C GLU A 100 -6.74 4.75 18.33
N ILE A 101 -5.95 5.70 18.87
CA ILE A 101 -4.96 6.45 18.10
C ILE A 101 -3.98 5.49 17.42
N TYR A 102 -3.43 4.51 18.14
CA TYR A 102 -2.49 3.55 17.56
C TYR A 102 -3.12 2.70 16.47
N ALA A 103 -4.35 2.20 16.67
CA ALA A 103 -5.04 1.42 15.65
C ALA A 103 -5.26 2.23 14.36
N ARG A 104 -5.65 3.50 14.49
CA ARG A 104 -5.81 4.40 13.34
C ARG A 104 -4.49 4.75 12.67
N ILE A 105 -3.42 4.99 13.43
CA ILE A 105 -2.08 5.20 12.86
C ILE A 105 -1.64 3.97 12.06
N SER A 106 -1.85 2.76 12.60
CA SER A 106 -1.59 1.52 11.85
C SER A 106 -2.39 1.45 10.56
N LYS A 107 -3.67 1.85 10.59
CA LYS A 107 -4.53 1.90 9.39
C LYS A 107 -4.02 2.92 8.37
N VAL A 108 -3.61 4.11 8.80
CA VAL A 108 -2.99 5.13 7.95
C VAL A 108 -1.70 4.60 7.32
N ASN A 109 -0.83 3.95 8.11
CA ASN A 109 0.41 3.37 7.59
C ASN A 109 0.13 2.31 6.52
N PHE A 110 -0.82 1.41 6.78
CA PHE A 110 -1.29 0.44 5.78
C PHE A 110 -1.79 1.13 4.50
N LEU A 111 -2.62 2.17 4.63
CA LEU A 111 -3.17 2.88 3.47
C LEU A 111 -2.08 3.63 2.68
N ILE A 112 -1.07 4.19 3.35
CA ILE A 112 0.09 4.79 2.68
C ILE A 112 0.88 3.71 1.92
N GLU A 113 1.19 2.59 2.56
CA GLU A 113 1.91 1.48 1.90
C GLU A 113 1.11 0.93 0.72
N LEU A 114 -0.21 0.84 0.84
CA LEU A 114 -1.11 0.45 -0.22
C LEU A 114 -1.11 1.46 -1.37
N PHE A 115 -1.21 2.76 -1.07
CA PHE A 115 -1.16 3.82 -2.07
C PHE A 115 0.14 3.77 -2.89
N ILE A 116 1.27 3.60 -2.20
CA ILE A 116 2.59 3.46 -2.82
C ILE A 116 2.69 2.13 -3.58
N GLY A 117 2.08 1.06 -3.07
CA GLY A 117 1.96 -0.24 -3.74
C GLY A 117 1.22 -0.13 -5.06
N PHE A 118 0.09 0.59 -5.12
CA PHE A 118 -0.62 0.86 -6.37
C PHE A 118 0.25 1.61 -7.38
N ILE A 119 0.92 2.68 -6.96
CA ILE A 119 1.85 3.40 -7.85
C ILE A 119 2.94 2.47 -8.37
N ARG A 120 3.43 1.52 -7.57
CA ARG A 120 4.53 0.64 -7.97
C ARG A 120 4.10 -0.56 -8.81
N PHE A 121 2.96 -1.17 -8.51
CA PHE A 121 2.61 -2.49 -9.02
C PHE A 121 1.34 -2.50 -9.88
N ASP A 122 0.57 -1.41 -9.96
CA ASP A 122 -0.51 -1.33 -10.96
C ASP A 122 0.07 -0.99 -12.33
N PRO A 123 0.11 -1.94 -13.28
CA PRO A 123 0.65 -1.68 -14.61
C PRO A 123 -0.10 -0.55 -15.34
N ASN A 124 -1.40 -0.37 -15.08
CA ASN A 124 -2.21 0.66 -15.72
C ASN A 124 -1.69 2.07 -15.37
N LEU A 125 -1.25 2.27 -14.11
CA LEU A 125 -0.63 3.53 -13.72
C LEU A 125 0.69 3.75 -14.48
N TRP A 126 1.54 2.73 -14.59
CA TRP A 126 2.85 2.83 -15.26
C TRP A 126 2.78 3.10 -16.76
N PHE A 127 1.73 2.65 -17.44
CA PHE A 127 1.52 2.98 -18.85
C PHE A 127 1.20 4.45 -19.07
N THR A 128 0.75 5.17 -18.02
CA THR A 128 0.38 6.59 -18.10
C THR A 128 1.47 7.57 -17.66
N ILE A 129 2.53 7.09 -17.02
CA ILE A 129 3.67 7.90 -16.56
C ILE A 129 4.54 8.31 -17.76
N SER A 130 4.98 9.57 -17.82
CA SER A 130 5.89 10.07 -18.86
C SER A 130 7.26 9.36 -18.83
N ASP A 131 7.88 9.15 -19.98
CA ASP A 131 9.17 8.45 -20.10
C ASP A 131 10.29 9.06 -19.25
N SER A 132 10.31 10.40 -19.12
CA SER A 132 11.27 11.14 -18.28
C SER A 132 11.17 10.83 -16.78
N MET A 133 10.03 10.31 -16.32
CA MET A 133 9.83 9.86 -14.94
C MET A 133 10.15 8.37 -14.79
N ARG A 134 10.02 7.57 -15.86
CA ARG A 134 10.29 6.12 -15.86
C ARG A 134 11.77 5.81 -15.62
N GLU A 135 12.68 6.64 -16.15
CA GLU A 135 14.12 6.48 -16.00
C GLU A 135 14.65 7.09 -14.70
N LYS A 136 14.99 6.25 -13.71
CA LYS A 136 16.20 6.30 -12.86
C LYS A 136 16.07 5.44 -11.59
N SER A 137 17.12 4.61 -11.40
CA SER A 137 17.68 4.04 -10.16
C SER A 137 17.50 2.54 -9.89
N ASN A 138 18.62 1.92 -9.48
CA ASN A 138 18.73 0.58 -8.92
C ASN A 138 18.12 0.53 -7.51
N PHE A 139 17.44 -0.57 -7.18
CA PHE A 139 16.44 -0.60 -6.12
C PHE A 139 16.81 -1.42 -4.88
N VAL A 140 16.36 -0.95 -3.71
CA VAL A 140 16.29 -1.70 -2.44
C VAL A 140 14.85 -1.50 -1.89
N MET A 141 14.05 -2.57 -1.86
CA MET A 141 12.67 -2.58 -1.33
C MET A 141 12.72 -2.77 0.18
N THR A 142 12.65 -1.72 0.99
CA THR A 142 12.53 -1.89 2.47
C THR A 142 11.20 -1.42 3.03
N SER A 143 10.54 -0.47 2.39
CA SER A 143 9.41 0.28 2.96
C SER A 143 8.01 -0.21 2.59
N ILE A 144 7.89 -1.25 1.76
CA ILE A 144 6.61 -1.96 1.48
C ILE A 144 6.64 -3.38 2.08
N ILE A 145 7.70 -3.72 2.83
CA ILE A 145 7.88 -5.08 3.40
C ILE A 145 6.81 -5.38 4.45
N SER A 146 6.27 -4.36 5.13
CA SER A 146 5.28 -4.55 6.20
C SER A 146 3.87 -4.83 5.69
N LEU A 147 3.53 -4.44 4.45
CA LEU A 147 2.18 -4.59 3.89
C LEU A 147 1.65 -6.04 3.95
N PRO A 148 2.42 -7.09 3.57
CA PRO A 148 1.98 -8.47 3.72
C PRO A 148 1.69 -8.84 5.18
N SER A 149 2.58 -8.53 6.12
CA SER A 149 2.38 -8.81 7.55
C SER A 149 1.15 -8.06 8.11
N MET A 150 0.93 -6.81 7.71
CA MET A 150 -0.26 -6.04 8.11
C MET A 150 -1.58 -6.69 7.65
N ILE A 151 -1.57 -7.36 6.50
CA ILE A 151 -2.74 -8.06 5.96
C ILE A 151 -2.90 -9.45 6.60
N ILE A 152 -1.81 -10.22 6.67
CA ILE A 152 -1.82 -11.63 7.08
C ILE A 152 -1.95 -11.76 8.60
N ASP A 153 -1.17 -10.98 9.36
CA ASP A 153 -1.03 -11.16 10.80
C ASP A 153 -1.95 -10.24 11.60
N TYR A 154 -2.27 -9.06 11.05
CA TYR A 154 -3.04 -8.02 11.75
C TYR A 154 -4.46 -7.82 11.21
N GLU A 155 -4.86 -8.56 10.16
CA GLU A 155 -6.19 -8.50 9.52
C GLU A 155 -6.69 -7.08 9.26
N ILE A 156 -5.77 -6.13 8.97
CA ILE A 156 -6.10 -4.69 8.97
C ILE A 156 -7.13 -4.30 7.89
N THR A 157 -7.34 -5.16 6.91
CA THR A 157 -8.26 -4.99 5.78
C THR A 157 -9.66 -5.55 6.02
N LYS A 158 -9.87 -6.34 7.08
CA LYS A 158 -11.12 -7.06 7.31
C LYS A 158 -12.32 -6.14 7.41
N ASN A 159 -13.44 -6.52 6.77
CA ASN A 159 -14.68 -5.74 6.72
C ASN A 159 -14.51 -4.34 6.10
N THR A 160 -13.53 -4.14 5.24
CA THR A 160 -13.34 -2.88 4.50
C THR A 160 -13.40 -3.11 3.00
N ILE A 161 -13.47 -2.04 2.21
CA ILE A 161 -13.40 -2.12 0.74
C ILE A 161 -12.05 -2.67 0.22
N PHE A 162 -11.06 -2.79 1.11
CA PHE A 162 -9.73 -3.35 0.82
C PHE A 162 -9.60 -4.82 1.25
N ASP A 163 -10.68 -5.47 1.66
CA ASP A 163 -10.64 -6.81 2.28
C ASP A 163 -10.14 -7.90 1.32
N ILE A 164 -9.18 -8.71 1.76
CA ILE A 164 -8.64 -9.83 0.98
C ILE A 164 -9.30 -11.10 1.51
N ASN A 165 -10.06 -11.78 0.65
CA ASN A 165 -10.82 -12.95 1.06
C ASN A 165 -9.92 -14.16 1.38
N LEU A 166 -10.50 -15.22 1.95
CA LEU A 166 -9.75 -16.40 2.38
C LEU A 166 -9.00 -17.11 1.24
N ASP A 167 -9.60 -17.20 0.05
CA ASP A 167 -8.96 -17.83 -1.11
C ASP A 167 -7.76 -17.01 -1.61
N GLN A 168 -7.91 -15.69 -1.65
CA GLN A 168 -6.85 -14.75 -1.99
C GLN A 168 -5.72 -14.78 -0.96
N LEU A 169 -6.07 -14.82 0.33
CA LEU A 169 -5.11 -14.94 1.43
C LEU A 169 -4.34 -16.27 1.37
N LYS A 170 -5.02 -17.36 0.98
CA LYS A 170 -4.37 -18.66 0.76
C LYS A 170 -3.31 -18.58 -0.33
N ILE A 171 -3.53 -17.84 -1.41
CA ILE A 171 -2.52 -17.62 -2.47
C ILE A 171 -1.29 -16.90 -1.90
N ILE A 172 -1.49 -15.85 -1.09
CA ILE A 172 -0.39 -15.10 -0.45
C ILE A 172 0.42 -16.01 0.48
N LYS A 173 -0.24 -16.76 1.36
CA LYS A 173 0.41 -17.72 2.27
C LYS A 173 1.15 -18.82 1.50
N ASN A 174 0.57 -19.30 0.41
CA ASN A 174 1.21 -20.30 -0.43
C ASN A 174 2.50 -19.74 -1.05
N LEU A 175 2.51 -18.49 -1.55
CA LEU A 175 3.72 -17.81 -2.04
C LEU A 175 4.81 -17.71 -0.96
N GLU A 176 4.47 -17.32 0.27
CA GLU A 176 5.42 -17.23 1.38
C GLU A 176 6.02 -18.57 1.78
N SER A 177 5.26 -19.66 1.59
CA SER A 177 5.68 -21.03 1.93
C SER A 177 6.55 -21.72 0.88
N LEU A 178 6.78 -21.09 -0.28
CA LEU A 178 7.55 -21.70 -1.36
C LEU A 178 9.04 -21.67 -1.06
N ASN A 179 9.73 -22.74 -1.43
CA ASN A 179 11.19 -22.79 -1.43
C ASN A 179 11.73 -22.69 -2.85
N LEU A 180 12.97 -22.23 -2.98
CA LEU A 180 13.67 -22.19 -4.27
C LEU A 180 13.75 -23.59 -4.90
N ASP A 181 13.95 -24.61 -4.07
CA ASP A 181 14.13 -25.99 -4.51
C ASP A 181 12.82 -26.70 -4.85
N ASP A 182 11.65 -26.16 -4.46
CA ASP A 182 10.35 -26.76 -4.77
C ASP A 182 10.23 -27.04 -6.28
N ASP A 183 9.69 -28.21 -6.64
CA ASP A 183 9.51 -28.57 -8.05
C ASP A 183 8.43 -27.73 -8.73
N SER A 184 8.55 -27.54 -10.04
CA SER A 184 7.63 -26.68 -10.82
C SER A 184 6.17 -27.11 -10.68
N GLU A 185 5.89 -28.41 -10.74
CA GLU A 185 4.54 -28.96 -10.60
C GLU A 185 3.95 -28.66 -9.21
N ILE A 186 4.75 -28.79 -8.15
CA ILE A 186 4.35 -28.48 -6.77
C ILE A 186 4.02 -26.98 -6.63
N VAL A 187 4.87 -26.12 -7.22
CA VAL A 187 4.65 -24.66 -7.21
C VAL A 187 3.35 -24.31 -7.95
N GLU A 188 3.15 -24.86 -9.14
CA GLU A 188 1.96 -24.60 -9.96
C GLU A 188 0.67 -25.05 -9.25
N GLN A 189 0.72 -26.20 -8.58
CA GLN A 189 -0.40 -26.73 -7.80
C GLN A 189 -0.68 -25.85 -6.57
N LYS A 190 0.34 -25.49 -5.77
CA LYS A 190 0.19 -24.62 -4.59
C LYS A 190 -0.38 -23.26 -4.98
N LEU A 191 0.07 -22.68 -6.08
CA LEU A 191 -0.40 -21.37 -6.55
C LEU A 191 -1.72 -21.44 -7.33
N GLY A 192 -2.17 -22.65 -7.70
CA GLY A 192 -3.35 -22.86 -8.52
C GLY A 192 -3.24 -22.14 -9.87
N ILE A 193 -2.09 -22.23 -10.56
CA ILE A 193 -1.83 -21.47 -11.79
C ILE A 193 -2.87 -21.74 -12.89
N TYR A 194 -3.38 -22.98 -12.94
CA TYR A 194 -4.38 -23.40 -13.93
C TYR A 194 -5.80 -22.94 -13.57
N THR A 195 -6.08 -22.71 -12.28
CA THR A 195 -7.39 -22.22 -11.81
C THR A 195 -7.42 -20.69 -11.72
N ASN A 196 -6.29 -20.08 -11.38
CA ASN A 196 -6.13 -18.65 -11.17
C ASN A 196 -5.35 -18.02 -12.34
N ASN A 197 -6.04 -17.24 -13.18
CA ASN A 197 -5.40 -16.61 -14.34
C ASN A 197 -4.68 -15.28 -14.00
N TYR A 198 -3.89 -15.24 -12.92
CA TYR A 198 -3.12 -14.07 -12.54
C TYR A 198 -1.73 -14.07 -13.19
N LEU A 199 -1.46 -13.08 -14.05
CA LEU A 199 -0.19 -12.95 -14.76
C LEU A 199 1.04 -12.94 -13.82
N PRO A 200 1.04 -12.26 -12.65
CA PRO A 200 2.20 -12.28 -11.76
C PRO A 200 2.59 -13.67 -11.27
N LEU A 201 1.62 -14.58 -11.08
CA LEU A 201 1.92 -15.95 -10.65
C LEU A 201 2.60 -16.76 -11.77
N LYS A 202 2.16 -16.58 -13.02
CA LYS A 202 2.80 -17.20 -14.19
C LYS A 202 4.23 -16.71 -14.38
N MET A 203 4.43 -15.39 -14.25
CA MET A 203 5.76 -14.78 -14.32
C MET A 203 6.66 -15.22 -13.17
N PHE A 204 6.09 -15.43 -11.97
CA PHE A 204 6.81 -15.97 -10.83
C PHE A 204 7.38 -17.37 -11.13
N CYS A 205 6.57 -18.29 -11.67
CA CYS A 205 7.03 -19.63 -12.01
C CYS A 205 8.20 -19.60 -13.01
N LEU A 206 8.09 -18.79 -14.07
CA LEU A 206 9.17 -18.63 -15.06
C LEU A 206 10.45 -18.07 -14.44
N ASN A 207 10.34 -17.00 -13.66
CA ASN A 207 11.50 -16.35 -13.05
C ASN A 207 12.17 -17.22 -11.97
N LYS A 208 11.39 -18.04 -11.25
CA LYS A 208 11.93 -18.99 -10.28
C LYS A 208 12.87 -20.00 -10.96
N GLU A 209 12.47 -20.55 -12.10
CA GLU A 209 13.30 -21.52 -12.82
C GLU A 209 14.60 -20.90 -13.33
N ILE A 210 14.55 -19.64 -13.80
CA ILE A 210 15.77 -18.90 -14.17
C ILE A 210 16.71 -18.77 -12.96
N ILE A 211 16.19 -18.35 -11.80
CA ILE A 211 16.98 -18.19 -10.57
C ILE A 211 17.55 -19.54 -10.09
N LYS A 212 16.78 -20.64 -10.22
CA LYS A 212 17.22 -22.00 -9.82
C LYS A 212 18.40 -22.47 -10.65
N VAL A 213 18.43 -22.15 -11.94
CA VAL A 213 19.54 -22.50 -12.87
C VAL A 213 20.79 -21.65 -12.60
N GLU A 214 20.63 -20.39 -12.17
CA GLU A 214 21.74 -19.51 -11.81
C GLU A 214 22.33 -19.86 -10.42
N LEU A 215 23.16 -20.91 -10.37
CA LEU A 215 23.83 -21.46 -9.17
C LEU A 215 24.83 -20.47 -8.51
N LYS A 216 24.33 -19.41 -7.88
CA LYS A 216 25.14 -18.44 -7.10
C LYS A 216 24.57 -18.29 -5.69
N LYS A 217 25.42 -17.95 -4.70
CA LYS A 217 24.98 -17.56 -3.34
C LYS A 217 23.93 -16.42 -3.32
N SER A 218 23.76 -15.67 -4.42
CA SER A 218 22.72 -14.65 -4.58
C SER A 218 21.33 -15.21 -4.87
N SER A 219 21.20 -16.45 -5.33
CA SER A 219 19.94 -17.02 -5.83
C SER A 219 18.84 -17.03 -4.77
N LEU A 220 19.15 -17.35 -3.51
CA LEU A 220 18.17 -17.30 -2.41
C LEU A 220 17.69 -15.87 -2.13
N LYS A 221 18.60 -14.89 -2.20
CA LYS A 221 18.24 -13.48 -1.99
C LYS A 221 17.37 -12.96 -3.13
N GLU A 222 17.65 -13.38 -4.36
CA GLU A 222 16.87 -13.05 -5.56
C GLU A 222 15.50 -13.73 -5.54
N PHE A 223 15.45 -14.99 -5.10
CA PHE A 223 14.22 -15.71 -4.86
C PHE A 223 13.33 -15.01 -3.83
N ASN A 224 13.86 -14.65 -2.66
CA ASN A 224 13.10 -13.95 -1.62
C ASN A 224 12.57 -12.59 -2.12
N LYS A 225 13.34 -11.87 -2.95
CA LYS A 225 12.88 -10.65 -3.60
C LYS A 225 11.76 -10.92 -4.60
N LEU A 226 11.86 -11.98 -5.38
CA LEU A 226 10.84 -12.41 -6.33
C LEU A 226 9.53 -12.77 -5.59
N VAL A 227 9.60 -13.57 -4.52
CA VAL A 227 8.45 -13.92 -3.65
C VAL A 227 7.77 -12.65 -3.14
N LEU A 228 8.53 -11.77 -2.48
CA LEU A 228 7.98 -10.53 -1.92
C LEU A 228 7.35 -9.64 -3.01
N SER A 229 8.04 -9.47 -4.16
CA SER A 229 7.52 -8.65 -5.26
C SER A 229 6.23 -9.23 -5.83
N THR A 230 6.12 -10.56 -5.93
CA THR A 230 4.90 -11.23 -6.39
C THR A 230 3.77 -11.07 -5.38
N ILE A 231 4.03 -11.24 -4.09
CA ILE A 231 3.04 -11.02 -3.02
C ILE A 231 2.46 -9.60 -3.10
N LEU A 232 3.30 -8.59 -3.24
CA LEU A 232 2.86 -7.19 -3.33
C LEU A 232 2.01 -6.92 -4.59
N GLN A 233 2.37 -7.52 -5.73
CA GLN A 233 1.54 -7.46 -6.94
C GLN A 233 0.19 -8.12 -6.73
N MET A 234 0.16 -9.29 -6.07
CA MET A 234 -1.09 -10.00 -5.78
C MET A 234 -2.00 -9.18 -4.86
N ILE A 235 -1.46 -8.57 -3.80
CA ILE A 235 -2.21 -7.68 -2.90
C ILE A 235 -2.87 -6.54 -3.68
N VAL A 236 -2.13 -5.85 -4.54
CA VAL A 236 -2.65 -4.75 -5.37
C VAL A 236 -3.75 -5.24 -6.31
N ILE A 237 -3.56 -6.39 -6.96
CA ILE A 237 -4.58 -6.99 -7.85
C ILE A 237 -5.85 -7.35 -7.07
N PHE A 238 -5.73 -7.99 -5.92
CA PHE A 238 -6.89 -8.40 -5.13
C PHE A 238 -7.69 -7.20 -4.64
N ILE A 239 -7.00 -6.19 -4.13
CA ILE A 239 -7.65 -4.95 -3.68
C ILE A 239 -8.29 -4.23 -4.87
N LYS A 240 -7.62 -4.16 -6.02
CA LYS A 240 -8.18 -3.58 -7.25
C LYS A 240 -9.50 -4.26 -7.66
N ILE A 241 -9.52 -5.59 -7.68
CA ILE A 241 -10.74 -6.39 -7.96
C ILE A 241 -11.86 -6.05 -6.98
N ASN A 242 -11.55 -5.82 -5.71
CA ASN A 242 -12.57 -5.44 -4.73
C ASN A 242 -13.06 -4.01 -4.93
N LEU A 243 -12.17 -3.06 -5.18
CA LEU A 243 -12.53 -1.67 -5.46
C LEU A 243 -13.40 -1.53 -6.71
N ASP A 244 -13.16 -2.33 -7.75
CA ASP A 244 -13.99 -2.36 -8.95
C ASP A 244 -15.43 -2.81 -8.71
N LYS A 245 -15.76 -3.45 -7.59
CA LYS A 245 -17.15 -3.79 -7.22
C LYS A 245 -17.95 -2.57 -6.73
N TYR A 246 -17.27 -1.48 -6.39
CA TYR A 246 -17.86 -0.27 -5.82
C TYR A 246 -17.85 0.91 -6.79
N LEU A 247 -17.33 0.71 -8.00
CA LEU A 247 -17.21 1.71 -9.08
C LEU A 247 -18.12 1.34 -10.25
#